data_AF-A0A2E0FD26-F1
#
_entry.id   AF-A0A2E0FD26-F1
#
_cell.length_a   1.000
_cell.length_b   1.000
_cell.length_c   1.000
_cell.angle_alpha   90.00
_cell.angle_beta   90.00
_cell.angle_gamma   90.00
#
_symmetry.space_group_name_H-M   'P 1'
#
loop_
_entity.id
_entity.type
_entity.pdbx_description
1 polymer ?
#
loop_
_entity_poly.entity_id
_entity_poly.type
_entity_poly.pdbx_seq_one_letter_code
_entity_poly.pdbx_strand_id
1 'polypeptide(L)'
;MSFILFIKTYFLSYFTTLLNPTNIHNSLKFKQIFQIWYCIKQDNIPGEYVEFGVFKGKSLYHSWRCAKKLNLNDINFYGLDSFEGFPVENHNLYTNENFYTSYKKVEKTFKRQKNIQLIKGFFDTTLNSNEIQKIKKISFAFIDCDIYESAVPIFNFLKERISIGGFVMIDDFSSIDKNNNSIHKAWLEQEFFSEDFIFFSNYSNGQVFRKVR
;
A
#
# COMPACT_ATOMS: atom_id res chain seq x y z
N MET A 1 -18.33 13.60 -35.64
CA MET A 1 -17.28 14.37 -34.93
C MET A 1 -16.67 15.36 -35.92
N SER A 2 -16.51 16.65 -35.56
CA SER A 2 -15.89 17.62 -36.50
C SER A 2 -14.41 17.30 -36.73
N PHE A 3 -13.85 17.68 -37.88
CA PHE A 3 -12.45 17.43 -38.22
C PHE A 3 -11.47 18.03 -37.19
N ILE A 4 -11.77 19.23 -36.70
CA ILE A 4 -11.00 19.89 -35.63
C ILE A 4 -11.07 19.09 -34.32
N LEU A 5 -12.25 18.59 -33.96
CA LEU A 5 -12.41 17.76 -32.77
C LEU A 5 -11.66 16.42 -32.92
N PHE A 6 -11.70 15.82 -34.11
CA PHE A 6 -10.93 14.61 -34.42
C PHE A 6 -9.43 14.82 -34.24
N ILE A 7 -8.87 15.90 -34.80
CA ILE A 7 -7.43 16.20 -34.65
C ILE A 7 -7.06 16.39 -33.18
N LYS A 8 -7.85 17.18 -32.43
CA LYS A 8 -7.63 17.39 -30.99
C LYS A 8 -7.66 16.08 -30.21
N THR A 9 -8.67 15.25 -30.44
CA THR A 9 -8.81 13.95 -29.78
C THR A 9 -7.67 13.00 -30.16
N TYR A 10 -7.26 12.96 -31.43
CA TYR A 10 -6.16 12.11 -31.90
C TYR A 10 -4.84 12.47 -31.22
N PHE A 11 -4.47 13.76 -31.21
CA PHE A 11 -3.25 14.20 -30.54
C PHE A 11 -3.29 13.93 -29.05
N LEU A 12 -4.40 14.27 -28.38
CA LEU A 12 -4.54 14.01 -26.95
C LEU A 12 -4.41 12.52 -26.65
N SER A 13 -5.12 11.66 -27.39
CA SER A 13 -5.02 10.20 -27.28
C SER A 13 -3.58 9.74 -27.46
N TYR A 14 -2.92 10.15 -28.54
CA TYR A 14 -1.53 9.81 -28.83
C TYR A 14 -0.60 10.16 -27.68
N PHE A 15 -0.65 11.41 -27.19
CA PHE A 15 0.17 11.85 -26.06
C PHE A 15 -0.13 11.07 -24.77
N THR A 16 -1.39 10.79 -24.47
CA THR A 16 -1.75 10.00 -23.29
C THR A 16 -1.27 8.55 -23.38
N THR A 17 -1.18 7.98 -24.59
CA THR A 17 -0.67 6.61 -24.82
C THR A 17 0.85 6.48 -24.85
N LEU A 18 1.60 7.58 -24.96
CA LEU A 18 3.07 7.56 -24.87
C LEU A 18 3.57 7.24 -23.46
N LEU A 19 2.74 7.49 -22.44
CA LEU A 19 3.10 7.26 -21.06
C LEU A 19 2.94 5.77 -20.72
N ASN A 20 4.00 5.19 -20.16
CA ASN A 20 3.97 3.82 -19.67
C ASN A 20 2.89 3.68 -18.56
N PRO A 21 1.95 2.72 -18.66
CA PRO A 21 0.90 2.51 -17.66
C PRO A 21 1.43 2.33 -16.24
N THR A 22 2.55 1.62 -16.06
CA THR A 22 3.19 1.41 -14.76
C THR A 22 3.73 2.73 -14.17
N ASN A 23 4.22 3.65 -15.00
CA ASN A 23 4.67 4.97 -14.53
C ASN A 23 3.48 5.83 -14.11
N ILE A 24 2.37 5.79 -14.87
CA ILE A 24 1.13 6.47 -14.49
C ILE A 24 0.61 5.92 -13.16
N HIS A 25 0.49 4.60 -13.03
CA HIS A 25 0.08 3.92 -11.81
C HIS A 25 0.91 4.37 -10.61
N ASN A 26 2.25 4.33 -10.70
CA ASN A 26 3.13 4.77 -9.62
C ASN A 26 2.99 6.25 -9.28
N SER A 27 2.78 7.11 -10.28
CA SER A 27 2.55 8.55 -10.05
C SER A 27 1.24 8.79 -9.28
N LEU A 28 0.17 8.08 -9.64
CA LEU A 28 -1.11 8.15 -8.94
C LEU A 28 -1.00 7.59 -7.51
N LYS A 29 -0.32 6.45 -7.32
CA LYS A 29 0.01 5.88 -6.00
C LYS A 29 0.69 6.90 -5.09
N PHE A 30 1.72 7.59 -5.61
CA PHE A 30 2.47 8.58 -4.85
C PHE A 30 1.66 9.84 -4.51
N LYS A 31 0.79 10.27 -5.44
CA LYS A 31 -0.16 11.36 -5.18
C LYS A 31 -1.14 10.98 -4.08
N GLN A 32 -1.67 9.77 -4.13
CA GLN A 32 -2.61 9.24 -3.13
C GLN A 32 -1.98 9.18 -1.73
N ILE A 33 -0.75 8.68 -1.61
CA ILE A 33 0.02 8.67 -0.35
C ILE A 33 0.12 10.08 0.25
N PHE A 34 0.44 11.09 -0.58
CA PHE A 34 0.56 12.47 -0.10
C PHE A 34 -0.79 13.04 0.38
N GLN A 35 -1.89 12.72 -0.31
CA GLN A 35 -3.24 13.14 0.08
C GLN A 35 -3.65 12.52 1.42
N ILE A 36 -3.39 11.24 1.64
CA ILE A 36 -3.65 10.56 2.92
C ILE A 36 -2.89 11.25 4.05
N TRP A 37 -1.59 11.50 3.88
CA TRP A 37 -0.80 12.20 4.88
C TRP A 37 -1.30 13.61 5.20
N TYR A 38 -1.80 14.32 4.19
CA TYR A 38 -2.41 15.63 4.38
C TYR A 38 -3.68 15.54 5.26
N CYS A 39 -4.55 14.54 5.03
CA CYS A 39 -5.71 14.29 5.87
C CYS A 39 -5.32 13.87 7.30
N ILE A 40 -4.32 13.00 7.46
CA ILE A 40 -3.79 12.59 8.77
C ILE A 40 -3.31 13.80 9.58
N LYS A 41 -2.60 14.71 8.94
CA LYS A 41 -2.20 15.97 9.57
C LYS A 41 -3.39 16.84 9.93
N GLN A 42 -4.32 17.03 9.00
CA GLN A 42 -5.46 17.93 9.18
C GLN A 42 -6.31 17.52 10.40
N ASP A 43 -6.52 16.21 10.56
CA ASP A 43 -7.41 15.65 11.58
C ASP A 43 -6.65 15.14 12.82
N ASN A 44 -5.33 15.36 12.88
CA ASN A 44 -4.44 14.90 13.97
C ASN A 44 -4.61 13.41 14.30
N ILE A 45 -4.70 12.56 13.27
CA ILE A 45 -4.98 11.13 13.46
C ILE A 45 -3.75 10.45 14.09
N PRO A 46 -3.87 9.85 15.28
CA PRO A 46 -2.74 9.22 15.95
C PRO A 46 -2.38 7.87 15.34
N GLY A 47 -1.11 7.50 15.42
CA GLY A 47 -0.66 6.15 15.10
C GLY A 47 0.40 6.09 14.03
N GLU A 48 0.96 4.91 13.87
CA GLU A 48 2.12 4.62 13.04
C GLU A 48 1.75 4.41 11.56
N TYR A 49 2.77 4.41 10.71
CA TYR A 49 2.66 3.95 9.32
C TYR A 49 3.13 2.50 9.22
N VAL A 50 2.35 1.66 8.54
CA VAL A 50 2.72 0.25 8.29
C VAL A 50 2.49 -0.09 6.83
N GLU A 51 3.52 -0.60 6.16
CA GLU A 51 3.49 -1.06 4.76
C GLU A 51 3.76 -2.56 4.69
N PHE A 52 2.89 -3.27 3.96
CA PHE A 52 2.96 -4.70 3.75
C PHE A 52 3.28 -4.97 2.28
N GLY A 53 4.53 -5.34 2.00
CA GLY A 53 5.10 -5.38 0.66
C GLY A 53 5.90 -4.11 0.39
N VAL A 54 7.22 -4.17 0.61
CA VAL A 54 8.15 -3.04 0.51
C VAL A 54 8.91 -3.06 -0.81
N PHE A 55 9.22 -4.25 -1.31
CA PHE A 55 10.06 -4.50 -2.47
C PHE A 55 11.36 -3.67 -2.47
N LYS A 56 11.44 -2.62 -3.29
CA LYS A 56 12.61 -1.72 -3.39
C LYS A 56 12.54 -0.51 -2.44
N GLY A 57 11.48 -0.40 -1.63
CA GLY A 57 11.29 0.64 -0.61
C GLY A 57 10.87 2.01 -1.15
N LYS A 58 10.39 2.11 -2.39
CA LYS A 58 10.07 3.41 -3.00
C LYS A 58 8.86 4.08 -2.34
N SER A 59 7.78 3.33 -2.13
CA SER A 59 6.56 3.75 -1.44
C SER A 59 6.84 4.08 0.02
N LEU A 60 7.52 3.20 0.75
CA LEU A 60 7.94 3.43 2.14
C LEU A 60 8.74 4.73 2.29
N TYR A 61 9.75 4.93 1.44
CA TYR A 61 10.56 6.15 1.47
C TYR A 61 9.73 7.39 1.12
N HIS A 62 8.85 7.30 0.12
CA HIS A 62 7.97 8.41 -0.27
C HIS A 62 7.00 8.79 0.84
N SER A 63 6.38 7.80 1.48
CA SER A 63 5.50 7.98 2.64
C SER A 63 6.21 8.72 3.77
N TRP A 64 7.42 8.26 4.15
CA TRP A 64 8.26 8.94 5.14
C TRP A 64 8.58 10.39 4.76
N ARG A 65 8.90 10.66 3.48
CA ARG A 65 9.14 12.03 2.99
C ARG A 65 7.90 12.91 3.07
N CYS A 66 6.72 12.38 2.78
CA CYS A 66 5.47 13.11 2.85
C CYS A 66 5.16 13.54 4.29
N ALA A 67 5.23 12.61 5.25
CA ALA A 67 5.03 12.91 6.66
C ALA A 67 6.03 13.96 7.16
N LYS A 68 7.32 13.79 6.83
CA LYS A 68 8.36 14.77 7.18
C LYS A 68 8.10 16.15 6.58
N LYS A 69 7.70 16.23 5.31
CA LYS A 69 7.33 17.49 4.63
C LYS A 69 6.16 18.19 5.32
N LEU A 70 5.28 17.42 5.94
CA LEU A 70 4.11 17.91 6.67
C LEU A 70 4.40 18.15 8.16
N ASN A 71 5.64 18.00 8.62
CA ASN A 71 6.08 18.15 10.02
C ASN A 71 5.48 17.12 10.99
N LEU A 72 5.15 15.92 10.51
CA LEU A 72 4.75 14.78 11.33
C LEU A 72 6.00 13.96 11.69
N ASN A 73 6.75 14.43 12.68
CA ASN A 73 8.08 13.86 13.01
C ASN A 73 8.03 12.71 14.02
N ASP A 74 6.94 12.56 14.76
CA ASP A 74 6.80 11.57 15.84
C ASP A 74 6.24 10.22 15.38
N ILE A 75 6.18 10.00 14.06
CA ILE A 75 5.65 8.78 13.46
C ILE A 75 6.79 7.83 13.12
N ASN A 76 6.63 6.58 13.55
CA ASN A 76 7.40 5.42 13.15
C ASN A 76 6.78 4.77 11.90
N PHE A 77 7.67 4.26 11.06
CA PHE A 77 7.36 3.66 9.77
C PHE A 77 7.85 2.23 9.79
N TYR A 78 6.95 1.30 9.52
CA TYR A 78 7.23 -0.12 9.48
C TYR A 78 7.05 -0.63 8.06
N GLY A 79 8.07 -1.31 7.54
CA GLY A 79 8.00 -2.00 6.25
C GLY A 79 8.18 -3.49 6.45
N LEU A 80 7.14 -4.28 6.18
CA LEU A 80 7.16 -5.73 6.29
C LEU A 80 7.24 -6.33 4.88
N ASP A 81 8.19 -7.23 4.66
CA ASP A 81 8.36 -7.93 3.39
C ASP A 81 9.14 -9.22 3.61
N SER A 82 8.87 -10.26 2.81
CA SER A 82 9.66 -11.50 2.86
C SER A 82 11.09 -11.27 2.37
N PHE A 83 11.27 -10.36 1.41
CA PHE A 83 12.47 -10.22 0.56
C PHE A 83 12.86 -11.53 -0.14
N GLU A 84 11.90 -12.45 -0.24
CA GLU A 84 12.04 -13.82 -0.73
C GLU A 84 10.94 -14.14 -1.77
N GLY A 85 10.05 -13.20 -2.06
CA GLY A 85 8.92 -13.34 -2.98
C GLY A 85 7.62 -13.70 -2.27
N PHE A 86 6.73 -14.39 -2.98
CA PHE A 86 5.39 -14.79 -2.56
C PHE A 86 5.41 -16.18 -1.89
N PRO A 87 4.51 -16.42 -0.92
CA PRO A 87 4.34 -17.74 -0.30
C PRO A 87 3.75 -18.78 -1.28
N VAL A 88 3.02 -18.32 -2.31
CA VAL A 88 2.39 -19.13 -3.34
C VAL A 88 2.46 -18.40 -4.68
N GLU A 89 2.70 -19.12 -5.78
CA GLU A 89 2.68 -18.58 -7.15
C GLU A 89 1.40 -18.99 -7.88
N ASN A 90 0.33 -18.20 -7.72
CA ASN A 90 -0.99 -18.44 -8.31
C ASN A 90 -1.37 -17.40 -9.40
N HIS A 91 -0.50 -16.43 -9.68
CA HIS A 91 -0.73 -15.36 -10.66
C HIS A 91 0.31 -15.39 -11.80
N ASN A 92 -0.06 -14.92 -13.00
CA ASN A 92 0.85 -14.93 -14.16
C ASN A 92 1.91 -13.82 -14.11
N LEU A 93 1.59 -12.68 -13.49
CA LEU A 93 2.48 -11.51 -13.40
C LEU A 93 3.27 -11.47 -12.08
N TYR A 94 2.69 -12.00 -11.00
CA TYR A 94 3.29 -11.98 -9.66
C TYR A 94 4.04 -13.28 -9.44
N THR A 95 5.31 -13.29 -9.85
CA THR A 95 6.22 -14.44 -9.71
C THR A 95 7.43 -14.06 -8.88
N ASN A 96 8.05 -15.04 -8.23
CA ASN A 96 9.22 -14.79 -7.39
C ASN A 96 10.40 -14.22 -8.17
N GLU A 97 10.54 -14.61 -9.44
CA GLU A 97 11.57 -14.07 -10.33
C GLU A 97 11.45 -12.55 -10.52
N ASN A 98 10.23 -12.04 -10.67
CA ASN A 98 9.98 -10.62 -10.92
C ASN A 98 10.05 -9.76 -9.65
N PHE A 99 9.77 -10.36 -8.49
CA PHE A 99 9.62 -9.65 -7.21
C PHE A 99 10.76 -9.93 -6.21
N TYR A 100 11.80 -10.65 -6.61
CA TYR A 100 13.00 -10.80 -5.79
C TYR A 100 13.74 -9.46 -5.61
N THR A 101 14.11 -9.17 -4.37
CA THR A 101 15.00 -8.04 -4.04
C THR A 101 15.87 -8.38 -2.84
N SER A 102 17.04 -7.76 -2.77
CA SER A 102 17.98 -8.02 -1.67
C SER A 102 17.64 -7.15 -0.46
N TYR A 103 17.23 -7.79 0.65
CA TYR A 103 17.03 -7.14 1.94
C TYR A 103 18.18 -6.17 2.30
N LYS A 104 19.43 -6.63 2.18
CA LYS A 104 20.63 -5.81 2.48
C LYS A 104 20.70 -4.51 1.67
N LYS A 105 20.23 -4.52 0.42
CA LYS A 105 20.20 -3.30 -0.42
C LYS A 105 19.15 -2.33 0.09
N VAL A 106 17.98 -2.83 0.46
CA VAL A 106 16.86 -2.02 0.97
C VAL A 106 17.17 -1.47 2.36
N GLU A 107 17.67 -2.31 3.26
CA GLU A 107 18.14 -1.91 4.59
C GLU A 107 19.20 -0.79 4.52
N LYS A 108 20.15 -0.88 3.60
CA LYS A 108 21.16 0.17 3.39
C LYS A 108 20.54 1.52 3.01
N THR A 109 19.44 1.53 2.26
CA THR A 109 18.71 2.77 1.91
C THR A 109 18.14 3.48 3.14
N PHE A 110 17.68 2.72 4.13
CA PHE A 110 16.99 3.26 5.30
C PHE A 110 17.86 3.39 6.54
N LYS A 111 19.13 2.97 6.48
CA LYS A 111 20.06 2.97 7.63
C LYS A 111 20.19 4.33 8.36
N ARG A 112 19.89 5.45 7.68
CA ARG A 112 20.00 6.81 8.26
C ARG A 112 18.69 7.30 8.92
N GLN A 113 17.57 6.60 8.70
CA GLN A 113 16.25 6.97 9.17
C GLN A 113 15.90 6.15 10.41
N LYS A 114 16.11 6.73 11.60
CA LYS A 114 15.90 6.02 12.88
C LYS A 114 14.44 5.62 13.14
N ASN A 115 13.49 6.33 12.53
CA ASN A 115 12.06 6.07 12.63
C ASN A 115 11.53 5.16 11.52
N ILE A 116 12.39 4.54 10.72
CA ILE A 116 12.00 3.50 9.75
C ILE A 116 12.56 2.16 10.23
N GLN A 117 11.69 1.15 10.33
CA GLN A 117 12.03 -0.21 10.71
C GLN A 117 11.59 -1.17 9.61
N LEU A 118 12.52 -1.98 9.12
CA LEU A 118 12.22 -3.06 8.18
C LEU A 118 12.14 -4.38 8.93
N ILE A 119 11.13 -5.18 8.60
CA ILE A 119 10.91 -6.48 9.23
C ILE A 119 10.86 -7.52 8.12
N LYS A 120 11.88 -8.37 8.11
CA LYS A 120 12.05 -9.41 7.11
C LYS A 120 11.29 -10.68 7.52
N GLY A 121 10.46 -11.17 6.61
CA GLY A 121 9.81 -12.48 6.70
C GLY A 121 8.38 -12.46 6.16
N PHE A 122 7.77 -13.64 6.03
CA PHE A 122 6.37 -13.76 5.61
C PHE A 122 5.41 -13.21 6.68
N PHE A 123 4.22 -12.76 6.27
CA PHE A 123 3.28 -12.07 7.15
C PHE A 123 2.70 -12.96 8.26
N ASP A 124 2.48 -14.24 7.97
CA ASP A 124 2.09 -15.26 8.96
C ASP A 124 3.06 -15.36 10.15
N THR A 125 4.34 -15.09 9.92
CA THR A 125 5.40 -15.13 10.93
C THR A 125 5.64 -13.74 11.53
N THR A 126 5.83 -12.74 10.69
CA THR A 126 6.27 -11.39 11.10
C THR A 126 5.19 -10.63 11.86
N LEU A 127 3.91 -10.83 11.53
CA LEU A 127 2.82 -10.19 12.25
C LEU A 127 2.68 -10.70 13.69
N ASN A 128 3.19 -11.90 13.99
CA ASN A 128 3.23 -12.46 15.35
C ASN A 128 4.49 -12.06 16.14
N SER A 129 5.41 -11.31 15.53
CA SER A 129 6.64 -10.89 16.20
C SER A 129 6.39 -9.86 17.31
N ASN A 130 7.23 -9.90 18.35
CA ASN A 130 7.19 -8.93 19.45
C ASN A 130 7.41 -7.48 19.00
N GLU A 131 8.08 -7.25 17.87
CA GLU A 131 8.35 -5.92 17.33
C GLU A 131 7.06 -5.28 16.80
N ILE A 132 6.31 -6.03 15.99
CA ILE A 132 5.04 -5.57 15.39
C ILE A 132 3.89 -5.56 16.38
N GLN A 133 3.83 -6.52 17.31
CA GLN A 133 2.72 -6.61 18.27
C GLN A 133 2.66 -5.46 19.28
N LYS A 134 3.74 -4.67 19.38
CA LYS A 134 3.79 -3.43 20.17
C LYS A 134 3.00 -2.29 19.52
N ILE A 135 2.76 -2.33 18.21
CA ILE A 135 2.01 -1.30 17.50
C ILE A 135 0.53 -1.41 17.89
N LYS A 136 0.03 -0.39 18.59
CA LYS A 136 -1.38 -0.35 19.06
C LYS A 136 -2.27 0.57 18.23
N LYS A 137 -1.69 1.53 17.52
CA LYS A 137 -2.40 2.51 16.70
C LYS A 137 -1.69 2.70 15.38
N ILE A 138 -2.44 2.61 14.30
CA ILE A 138 -1.99 2.78 12.92
C ILE A 138 -2.86 3.87 12.31
N SER A 139 -2.24 4.97 11.92
CA SER A 139 -2.93 6.07 11.22
C SER A 139 -3.01 5.79 9.72
N PHE A 140 -2.04 5.03 9.19
CA PHE A 140 -1.96 4.68 7.78
C PHE A 140 -1.36 3.28 7.58
N ALA A 141 -2.20 2.36 7.12
CA ALA A 141 -1.77 1.07 6.58
C ALA A 141 -1.75 1.11 5.05
N PHE A 142 -0.66 0.65 4.44
CA PHE A 142 -0.55 0.44 3.01
C PHE A 142 -0.30 -1.05 2.70
N ILE A 143 -1.23 -1.68 1.99
CA ILE A 143 -1.22 -3.09 1.63
C ILE A 143 -0.85 -3.20 0.14
N ASP A 144 0.34 -3.71 -0.17
CA ASP A 144 0.89 -3.86 -1.52
C ASP A 144 1.49 -5.28 -1.63
N CYS A 145 0.64 -6.28 -1.37
CA CYS A 145 1.04 -7.68 -1.20
C CYS A 145 0.64 -8.60 -2.35
N ASP A 146 0.01 -8.03 -3.38
CA ASP A 146 -0.44 -8.61 -4.66
C ASP A 146 -1.47 -9.76 -4.59
N ILE A 147 -1.37 -10.66 -3.62
CA ILE A 147 -2.12 -11.92 -3.57
C ILE A 147 -3.03 -12.05 -2.34
N TYR A 148 -4.07 -12.86 -2.49
CA TYR A 148 -5.07 -13.15 -1.46
C TYR A 148 -4.45 -13.74 -0.19
N GLU A 149 -3.57 -14.74 -0.32
CA GLU A 149 -2.99 -15.47 0.81
C GLU A 149 -2.17 -14.55 1.72
N SER A 150 -1.51 -13.55 1.14
CA SER A 150 -0.77 -12.53 1.87
C SER A 150 -1.69 -11.50 2.55
N ALA A 151 -2.83 -11.18 1.94
CA ALA A 151 -3.77 -10.18 2.45
C ALA A 151 -4.53 -10.64 3.70
N VAL A 152 -4.92 -11.91 3.78
CA VAL A 152 -5.70 -12.46 4.90
C VAL A 152 -5.06 -12.19 6.28
N PRO A 153 -3.79 -12.56 6.55
CA PRO A 153 -3.18 -12.30 7.86
C PRO A 153 -3.02 -10.80 8.15
N ILE A 154 -2.86 -9.96 7.12
CA ILE A 154 -2.75 -8.50 7.26
C ILE A 154 -4.06 -7.91 7.79
N PHE A 155 -5.21 -8.29 7.21
CA PHE A 155 -6.50 -7.78 7.68
C PHE A 155 -6.78 -8.17 9.14
N ASN A 156 -6.50 -9.43 9.51
CA ASN A 156 -6.61 -9.87 10.91
C ASN A 156 -5.76 -9.00 11.86
N PHE A 157 -4.52 -8.68 11.47
CA PHE A 157 -3.65 -7.81 12.26
C PHE A 157 -4.18 -6.38 12.38
N LEU A 158 -4.70 -5.81 11.29
CA LEU A 158 -5.15 -4.42 11.22
C LEU A 158 -6.49 -4.17 11.94
N LYS A 159 -7.34 -5.19 12.07
CA LYS A 159 -8.73 -5.10 12.57
C LYS A 159 -8.91 -4.17 13.78
N GLU A 160 -8.06 -4.32 14.79
CA GLU A 160 -8.15 -3.55 16.05
C GLU A 160 -7.09 -2.45 16.16
N ARG A 161 -6.28 -2.22 15.13
CA ARG A 161 -5.09 -1.34 15.20
C ARG A 161 -5.25 -0.06 14.39
N ILE A 162 -6.15 -0.01 13.42
CA ILE A 162 -6.43 1.23 12.69
C ILE A 162 -7.13 2.22 13.63
N SER A 163 -6.55 3.42 13.76
CA SER A 163 -7.15 4.53 14.50
C SER A 163 -8.43 5.03 13.84
N ILE A 164 -9.40 5.53 14.61
CA ILE A 164 -10.55 6.25 14.07
C ILE A 164 -10.05 7.42 13.22
N GLY A 165 -10.60 7.55 12.01
CA GLY A 165 -10.17 8.50 10.99
C GLY A 165 -9.03 8.00 10.10
N GLY A 166 -8.30 6.96 10.52
CA GLY A 166 -7.14 6.40 9.83
C GLY A 166 -7.46 5.75 8.49
N PHE A 167 -6.40 5.44 7.74
CA PHE A 167 -6.50 5.03 6.35
C PHE A 167 -5.93 3.63 6.11
N VAL A 168 -6.63 2.86 5.27
CA VAL A 168 -6.14 1.61 4.68
C VAL A 168 -6.11 1.82 3.17
N MET A 169 -4.92 1.89 2.60
CA MET A 169 -4.69 1.94 1.16
C MET A 169 -4.29 0.54 0.70
N ILE A 170 -4.88 0.07 -0.38
CA ILE A 170 -4.67 -1.28 -0.90
C ILE A 170 -4.34 -1.18 -2.38
N ASP A 171 -3.13 -1.60 -2.75
CA ASP A 171 -2.74 -1.75 -4.14
C ASP A 171 -3.31 -3.02 -4.74
N ASP A 172 -3.49 -3.03 -6.07
CA ASP A 172 -3.94 -4.20 -6.81
C ASP A 172 -5.21 -4.87 -6.25
N PHE A 173 -6.08 -4.07 -5.60
CA PHE A 173 -7.23 -4.53 -4.83
C PHE A 173 -8.18 -5.44 -5.63
N SER A 174 -8.39 -5.12 -6.91
CA SER A 174 -9.26 -5.87 -7.82
C SER A 174 -8.51 -6.85 -8.73
N SER A 175 -7.24 -7.13 -8.48
CA SER A 175 -6.46 -8.11 -9.26
C SER A 175 -6.93 -9.52 -8.94
N ILE A 176 -7.23 -10.31 -9.97
CA ILE A 176 -7.82 -11.66 -9.83
C ILE A 176 -6.80 -12.70 -10.28
N ASP A 177 -6.56 -13.70 -9.43
CA ASP A 177 -5.67 -14.82 -9.72
C ASP A 177 -6.35 -15.94 -10.53
N LYS A 178 -5.59 -17.01 -10.83
CA LYS A 178 -6.09 -18.18 -11.57
C LYS A 178 -7.21 -18.94 -10.84
N ASN A 179 -7.32 -18.75 -9.52
CA ASN A 179 -8.27 -19.42 -8.65
C ASN A 179 -9.49 -18.52 -8.33
N ASN A 180 -9.63 -17.40 -9.03
CA ASN A 180 -10.64 -16.37 -8.78
C ASN A 180 -10.56 -15.74 -7.37
N ASN A 181 -9.36 -15.75 -6.76
CA ASN A 181 -9.08 -15.01 -5.54
C ASN A 181 -8.57 -13.60 -5.87
N SER A 182 -8.76 -12.69 -4.92
CA SER A 182 -8.29 -11.30 -5.00
C SER A 182 -8.17 -10.71 -3.59
N ILE A 183 -7.46 -9.60 -3.44
CA ILE A 183 -7.43 -8.88 -2.17
C ILE A 183 -8.84 -8.35 -1.81
N HIS A 184 -9.64 -7.96 -2.80
CA HIS A 184 -11.06 -7.63 -2.61
C HIS A 184 -11.87 -8.79 -2.02
N LYS A 185 -11.64 -10.03 -2.48
CA LYS A 185 -12.28 -11.21 -1.88
C LYS A 185 -11.88 -11.37 -0.41
N ALA A 186 -10.57 -11.27 -0.12
CA ALA A 186 -10.07 -11.31 1.26
C ALA A 186 -10.66 -10.19 2.12
N TRP A 187 -10.87 -8.98 1.57
CA TRP A 187 -11.51 -7.87 2.29
C TRP A 187 -12.96 -8.17 2.63
N LEU A 188 -13.75 -8.70 1.69
CA LEU A 188 -15.17 -9.01 1.91
C LEU A 188 -15.38 -10.12 2.94
N GLU A 189 -14.46 -11.09 3.00
CA GLU A 189 -14.50 -12.16 3.99
C GLU A 189 -14.17 -11.66 5.42
N GLN A 190 -13.70 -10.42 5.56
CA GLN A 190 -13.42 -9.77 6.84
C GLN A 190 -14.56 -8.81 7.19
N GLU A 191 -15.73 -9.35 7.56
CA GLU A 191 -16.99 -8.63 7.81
C GLU A 191 -16.81 -7.27 8.51
N PHE A 192 -15.96 -7.22 9.54
CA PHE A 192 -15.66 -6.03 10.34
C PHE A 192 -15.06 -4.84 9.55
N PHE A 193 -14.21 -5.11 8.55
CA PHE A 193 -13.64 -4.03 7.73
C PHE A 193 -14.69 -3.36 6.85
N SER A 194 -15.75 -4.06 6.48
CA SER A 194 -16.77 -3.51 5.58
C SER A 194 -17.73 -2.54 6.28
N GLU A 195 -17.91 -2.66 7.60
CA GLU A 195 -18.87 -1.84 8.36
C GLU A 195 -18.26 -0.56 8.94
N ASP A 196 -16.99 -0.60 9.33
CA ASP A 196 -16.30 0.52 10.00
C ASP A 196 -15.60 1.48 9.03
N PHE A 197 -15.47 1.08 7.75
CA PHE A 197 -14.74 1.83 6.75
C PHE A 197 -15.64 2.35 5.65
N ILE A 198 -15.33 3.56 5.18
CA ILE A 198 -15.92 4.11 3.96
C ILE A 198 -14.88 4.11 2.85
N PHE A 199 -15.35 3.96 1.61
CA PHE A 199 -14.54 4.26 0.44
C PHE A 199 -14.15 5.74 0.45
N PHE A 200 -12.86 6.02 0.34
CA PHE A 200 -12.31 7.38 0.32
C PHE A 200 -11.93 7.83 -1.09
N SER A 201 -11.15 7.01 -1.79
CA SER A 201 -10.70 7.27 -3.16
C SER A 201 -10.10 6.02 -3.80
N ASN A 202 -9.75 6.12 -5.07
CA ASN A 202 -9.04 5.07 -5.81
C ASN A 202 -7.92 5.67 -6.68
N TYR A 203 -6.99 4.82 -7.08
CA TYR A 203 -5.95 5.16 -8.04
C TYR A 203 -5.63 3.92 -8.88
N SER A 204 -5.72 4.00 -10.21
CA SER A 204 -5.60 2.80 -11.06
C SER A 204 -6.58 1.70 -10.59
N ASN A 205 -6.06 0.55 -10.17
CA ASN A 205 -6.74 -0.61 -9.60
C ASN A 205 -6.59 -0.70 -8.07
N GLY A 206 -5.91 0.25 -7.44
CA GLY A 206 -5.83 0.37 -5.99
C GLY A 206 -6.99 1.19 -5.40
N GLN A 207 -7.33 0.88 -4.16
CA GLN A 207 -8.43 1.54 -3.42
C GLN A 207 -7.96 2.05 -2.06
N VAL A 208 -8.63 3.09 -1.58
CA VAL A 208 -8.36 3.70 -0.27
C VAL A 208 -9.65 3.74 0.52
N PHE A 209 -9.54 3.25 1.75
CA PHE A 209 -10.62 3.23 2.72
C PHE A 209 -10.24 4.06 3.93
N ARG A 210 -11.24 4.69 4.54
CA ARG A 210 -11.09 5.51 5.74
C ARG A 210 -11.95 4.94 6.84
N LYS A 211 -11.36 4.71 8.02
CA LYS A 211 -12.08 4.25 9.21
C LYS A 211 -12.91 5.39 9.79
N VAL A 212 -14.20 5.16 10.01
CA VAL A 212 -15.14 6.16 10.55
C VAL A 212 -15.81 5.75 11.85
N ARG A 213 -15.68 4.49 12.25
CA ARG A 213 -16.18 3.92 13.50
C ARG A 213 -15.06 3.18 14.22
#